data_AF-A0A942K2L5-F1
#
_entry.id   AF-A0A942K2L5-F1
#
_cell.length_a   1.000
_cell.length_b   1.000
_cell.length_c   1.000
_cell.angle_alpha   90.00
_cell.angle_beta   90.00
_cell.angle_gamma   90.00
#
_symmetry.space_group_name_H-M   'P 1'
#
loop_
_entity.id
_entity.type
_entity.pdbx_description
1 polymer ?
#
loop_
_entity_poly.entity_id
_entity_poly.type
_entity_poly.pdbx_seq_one_letter_code
_entity_poly.pdbx_strand_id
1 'polypeptide(L)' 'MRNTVISLMLFLFTTLSFATENKMSDTQTKVKMTTSLGAFVIQLDHAKAPVSAANFVDYVKSGFYDGTIFHRVIP' A
#
# COMPACT_ATOMS: atom_id res chain seq x y z
N MET A 1 5.21 -40.84 28.37
CA MET A 1 4.67 -40.70 27.00
C MET A 1 3.49 -39.72 26.92
N ARG A 2 2.52 -39.74 27.85
CA ARG A 2 1.36 -38.82 27.82
C ARG A 2 1.73 -37.34 28.09
N ASN A 3 2.59 -37.06 29.08
CA ASN A 3 3.01 -35.68 29.39
C ASN A 3 4.03 -35.10 28.41
N THR A 4 4.83 -35.93 27.76
CA THR A 4 5.80 -35.51 26.73
C THR A 4 5.11 -35.09 25.43
N VAL A 5 3.99 -35.75 25.08
CA VAL A 5 3.16 -35.38 23.93
C VAL A 5 2.41 -34.07 24.18
N ILE A 6 1.93 -33.82 25.40
CA ILE A 6 1.25 -32.57 25.79
C ILE A 6 2.23 -31.38 25.75
N SER A 7 3.48 -31.56 26.24
CA SER A 7 4.51 -30.52 26.17
C SER A 7 4.92 -30.18 24.72
N LEU A 8 4.92 -31.17 23.82
CA LEU A 8 5.26 -30.98 22.40
C LEU A 8 4.11 -30.30 21.63
N MET A 9 2.86 -30.61 21.96
CA MET A 9 1.68 -29.92 21.41
C MET A 9 1.57 -28.46 21.88
N LEU A 10 1.96 -28.17 23.13
CA LEU A 10 1.96 -26.81 23.67
C LEU A 10 3.06 -25.94 23.04
N PHE A 11 4.23 -26.52 22.75
CA PHE A 11 5.32 -25.84 22.05
C PHE A 11 4.95 -25.51 20.59
N LEU A 12 4.22 -26.42 19.92
CA LEU A 12 3.76 -26.21 18.53
C LEU A 12 2.67 -25.13 18.42
N PHE A 13 1.90 -24.89 19.49
CA PHE A 13 0.92 -23.80 19.55
C PHE A 13 1.57 -22.42 19.72
N THR A 14 2.72 -22.33 20.39
CA THR A 14 3.41 -21.04 20.60
C THR A 14 4.07 -20.48 19.34
N THR A 15 4.45 -21.33 18.38
CA THR A 15 5.06 -20.88 17.11
C THR A 15 4.05 -20.44 16.06
N LEU A 16 2.76 -20.80 16.21
CA LEU A 16 1.70 -20.39 15.29
C LEU A 16 1.22 -18.95 15.52
N SER A 17 1.42 -18.41 16.72
CA SER A 17 0.96 -17.06 17.10
C SER A 17 1.90 -15.92 16.68
N PHE A 18 3.06 -16.23 16.10
CA PHE A 18 4.06 -15.24 15.63
C PHE A 18 3.97 -14.96 14.12
N ALA A 19 2.78 -14.90 13.54
CA ALA A 19 2.62 -14.55 12.13
C ALA A 19 1.37 -13.71 11.85
N THR A 20 1.35 -12.48 12.34
CA THR A 20 0.72 -11.32 11.67
C THR A 20 1.27 -10.06 12.32
N GLU A 21 2.48 -9.67 11.92
CA GLU A 21 2.82 -8.25 11.94
C GLU A 21 2.15 -7.64 10.71
N ASN A 22 0.92 -7.15 10.88
CA ASN A 22 0.31 -6.27 9.91
C ASN A 22 1.05 -4.92 10.02
N LYS A 23 2.25 -4.82 9.42
CA LYS A 23 2.99 -3.57 9.33
C LYS A 23 2.21 -2.65 8.40
N MET A 24 1.24 -1.95 8.98
CA MET A 24 0.62 -0.78 8.40
C MET A 24 1.70 0.31 8.43
N SER A 25 2.61 0.23 7.47
CA SER A 25 3.63 1.24 7.23
C SER A 25 2.91 2.48 6.71
N ASP A 26 2.56 3.37 7.63
CA ASP A 26 2.00 4.71 7.39
C ASP A 26 3.05 5.64 6.75
N THR A 27 3.71 5.17 5.69
CA THR A 27 4.43 6.04 4.77
C THR A 27 3.45 6.38 3.67
N GLN A 28 2.67 7.43 3.89
CA GLN A 28 1.70 7.91 2.92
C GLN A 28 2.40 8.28 1.62
N THR A 29 2.13 7.50 0.56
CA THR A 29 2.72 7.72 -0.76
C THR A 29 2.33 9.11 -1.28
N LYS A 30 3.33 9.90 -1.67
CA LYS A 30 3.15 11.23 -2.27
C LYS A 30 3.70 11.24 -3.69
N VAL A 31 2.93 11.78 -4.62
CA VAL A 31 3.30 11.91 -6.04
C VAL A 31 3.31 13.39 -6.42
N LYS A 32 4.44 13.88 -6.93
CA LYS A 32 4.55 15.24 -7.47
C LYS A 32 4.17 15.22 -8.95
N MET A 33 3.12 15.94 -9.31
CA MET A 33 2.70 16.13 -10.70
C MET A 33 3.11 17.52 -11.17
N THR A 34 3.83 17.59 -12.29
CA THR A 34 4.18 18.86 -12.95
C THR A 34 3.34 19.02 -14.20
N THR A 35 2.65 20.16 -14.31
CA THR A 35 1.76 20.48 -15.43
C THR A 35 2.20 21.79 -16.09
N SER A 36 1.55 22.16 -17.20
CA SER A 36 1.75 23.45 -17.85
C SER A 36 1.39 24.66 -16.98
N LEU A 37 0.58 24.48 -15.92
CA LEU A 37 0.19 25.55 -14.99
C LEU A 37 0.95 25.48 -13.66
N GLY A 38 1.96 24.62 -13.54
CA GLY A 38 2.76 24.45 -12.33
C GLY A 38 2.69 23.04 -11.74
N ALA A 39 3.32 22.86 -10.58
CA ALA A 39 3.42 21.58 -9.91
C ALA A 39 2.54 21.51 -8.66
N PHE A 40 1.99 20.34 -8.38
CA PHE A 40 1.26 20.04 -7.15
C PHE A 40 1.59 18.62 -6.66
N VAL A 41 1.23 18.34 -5.40
CA VAL A 41 1.49 17.03 -4.77
C VAL A 41 0.17 16.36 -4.45
N ILE A 42 0.05 15.10 -4.87
CA ILE A 42 -1.07 14.21 -4.56
C ILE A 42 -0.61 13.28 -3.44
N GLN A 43 -1.35 13.23 -2.35
CA GLN A 43 -1.17 12.24 -1.30
C GLN A 43 -2.19 11.12 -1.46
N LEU A 44 -1.72 9.87 -1.46
CA LEU A 44 -2.57 8.70 -1.68
C LEU A 44 -3.02 8.09 -0.36
N ASP A 45 -4.32 7.83 -0.24
CA ASP A 45 -4.92 7.10 0.88
C ASP A 45 -5.06 5.62 0.52
N HIS A 46 -4.02 4.84 0.83
CA HIS A 46 -4.01 3.40 0.60
C HIS A 46 -4.94 2.64 1.55
N ALA A 47 -5.30 3.21 2.71
CA ALA A 47 -6.22 2.56 3.64
C ALA A 47 -7.64 2.56 3.10
N LYS A 48 -8.06 3.66 2.47
CA LYS A 48 -9.40 3.81 1.88
C LYS A 48 -9.53 3.21 0.47
N ALA A 49 -8.47 3.27 -0.34
CA ALA A 49 -8.50 2.82 -1.74
C ALA A 49 -7.22 2.08 -2.16
N PRO A 50 -6.94 0.89 -1.59
CA PRO A 50 -5.67 0.20 -1.77
C PRO A 50 -5.35 -0.16 -3.23
N VAL A 51 -6.33 -0.70 -3.96
CA VAL A 51 -6.15 -1.15 -5.34
C VAL A 51 -5.96 0.03 -6.29
N SER A 52 -6.80 1.07 -6.17
CA SER A 52 -6.72 2.25 -7.03
C SER A 52 -5.44 3.04 -6.79
N ALA A 53 -5.01 3.17 -5.53
CA ALA A 53 -3.76 3.84 -5.19
C ALA A 53 -2.55 3.07 -5.75
N ALA A 54 -2.54 1.74 -5.67
CA ALA A 54 -1.48 0.92 -6.26
C ALA A 54 -1.43 1.08 -7.80
N ASN A 55 -2.58 0.95 -8.49
CA ASN A 55 -2.65 1.12 -9.95
C ASN A 55 -2.18 2.51 -10.39
N PHE A 56 -2.58 3.57 -9.66
CA PHE A 56 -2.14 4.92 -9.95
C PHE A 56 -0.61 5.06 -9.84
N VAL A 57 -0.01 4.50 -8.78
CA VAL A 57 1.46 4.50 -8.62
C VAL A 57 2.16 3.78 -9.77
N ASP A 58 1.60 2.65 -10.22
CA ASP A 58 2.19 1.89 -11.33
C ASP A 58 2.15 2.67 -12.65
N TYR A 59 1.03 3.34 -12.96
CA TYR A 59 0.93 4.22 -14.13
C TYR A 59 1.87 5.43 -14.07
N VAL A 60 2.06 6.00 -12.87
CA VAL A 60 3.04 7.08 -12.66
C VAL A 60 4.46 6.57 -12.92
N LYS A 61 4.83 5.41 -12.36
CA LYS A 61 6.16 4.80 -12.56
C LYS A 61 6.43 4.42 -14.02
N SER A 62 5.40 4.05 -14.78
CA SER A 62 5.54 3.73 -16.20
C SER A 62 5.56 4.96 -17.11
N GLY A 63 5.42 6.18 -16.57
CA GLY A 63 5.35 7.42 -17.37
C GLY A 63 4.05 7.56 -18.16
N PHE A 64 2.99 6.82 -17.82
CA PHE A 64 1.75 6.79 -18.62
C PHE A 64 1.05 8.16 -18.73
N TYR A 65 1.18 9.00 -17.70
CA TYR A 65 0.56 10.33 -17.67
C TYR A 65 1.41 11.43 -18.33
N ASP A 66 2.63 11.12 -18.77
CA ASP A 66 3.52 12.11 -19.36
C ASP A 66 2.95 12.63 -20.69
N GLY A 67 2.89 13.96 -20.84
CA GLY A 67 2.34 14.61 -22.04
C GLY A 67 0.81 14.54 -22.17
N THR A 68 0.09 14.00 -21.19
CA THR A 68 -1.38 14.00 -21.19
C THR A 68 -1.97 15.38 -20.86
N ILE A 69 -3.24 15.60 -21.22
CA ILE A 69 -3.96 16.86 -20.98
C ILE A 69 -5.16 16.69 -20.03
N PHE A 70 -5.50 17.76 -19.31
CA PHE A 70 -6.79 17.88 -18.64
C PHE A 70 -7.86 18.27 -19.65
N HIS A 71 -8.52 17.28 -20.24
CA HIS A 71 -9.49 17.48 -21.32
C HIS A 71 -10.83 18.09 -20.87
N ARG A 72 -11.12 18.11 -19.56
CA ARG A 72 -12.40 18.60 -19.01
C ARG A 72 -12.21 19.33 -17.69
N VAL A 73 -12.82 20.52 -17.60
CA VAL A 73 -12.89 21.37 -16.40
C VAL A 73 -14.34 21.84 -16.23
N ILE A 74 -14.88 21.75 -15.01
CA ILE A 74 -16.20 22.26 -14.65
C ILE A 74 -16.00 23.28 -13.53
N PRO A 75 -16.30 24.58 -13.74
CA PRO A 75 -16.18 25.63 -12.73
C PRO A 75 -17.22 25.52 -11.60
#